data_AF-A0A550HFB3-F1
#
_entry.id   AF-A0A550HFB3-F1
#
_cell.length_a   1.000
_cell.length_b   1.000
_cell.length_c   1.000
_cell.angle_alpha   90.00
_cell.angle_beta   90.00
_cell.angle_gamma   90.00
#
_symmetry.space_group_name_H-M   'P 1'
#
loop_
_entity.id
_entity.type
_entity.pdbx_description
1 polymer ?
#
loop_
_entity_poly.entity_id
_entity_poly.type
_entity_poly.pdbx_seq_one_letter_code
_entity_poly.pdbx_strand_id
1 'polypeptide(L)'
;MQKELIIRIVFAVLILSFFYLMDFPLIYIQIMGILFISMIIFRSSVYKKIENLFDEKLPFIQNWSLWKKKILMIIIFIIIYTIIKQIVFFFLLLMGIDVQQILVERINQTSSDLAHADMIWLEAKGILLP
;
A
#
# COMPACT_ATOMS: atom_id res chain seq x y z
N MET A 1 -19.26 -6.68 -12.43
CA MET A 1 -18.78 -7.31 -11.17
C MET A 1 -17.46 -8.07 -11.35
N GLN A 2 -17.36 -9.04 -12.28
CA GLN A 2 -16.12 -9.83 -12.47
C GLN A 2 -14.92 -9.01 -12.98
N LYS A 3 -15.13 -8.11 -13.96
CA LYS A 3 -14.05 -7.27 -14.54
C LYS A 3 -13.31 -6.43 -13.48
N GLU A 4 -14.06 -5.82 -12.56
CA GLU A 4 -13.47 -5.03 -11.47
C GLU A 4 -12.67 -5.88 -10.49
N LEU A 5 -13.13 -7.10 -10.22
CA LEU A 5 -12.44 -8.02 -9.32
C LEU A 5 -11.12 -8.51 -9.95
N ILE A 6 -11.14 -8.83 -11.25
CA ILE A 6 -9.95 -9.18 -12.03
C ILE A 6 -8.92 -8.05 -11.99
N ILE A 7 -9.33 -6.81 -12.28
CA ILE A 7 -8.43 -5.65 -12.25
C ILE A 7 -7.75 -5.50 -10.87
N ARG A 8 -8.51 -5.70 -9.79
CA ARG A 8 -7.97 -5.60 -8.42
C ARG A 8 -6.97 -6.71 -8.10
N ILE A 9 -7.26 -7.94 -8.51
CA ILE A 9 -6.33 -9.07 -8.33
C ILE A 9 -5.05 -8.82 -9.13
N VAL A 10 -5.18 -8.43 -10.40
CA VAL A 10 -4.02 -8.11 -11.25
C VAL A 10 -3.18 -7.00 -10.63
N PHE A 11 -3.81 -5.96 -10.12
CA PHE A 11 -3.11 -4.85 -9.47
C PHE A 11 -2.42 -5.28 -8.16
N ALA A 12 -3.08 -6.10 -7.34
CA ALA A 12 -2.49 -6.66 -6.12
C ALA A 12 -1.28 -7.55 -6.45
N VAL A 13 -1.39 -8.40 -7.48
CA VAL A 13 -0.28 -9.24 -7.95
C VAL A 13 0.88 -8.37 -8.44
N LEU A 14 0.61 -7.34 -9.25
CA LEU A 14 1.64 -6.40 -9.72
C LEU A 14 2.40 -5.74 -8.56
N ILE A 15 1.69 -5.27 -7.53
CA ILE A 15 2.31 -4.68 -6.33
C ILE A 15 3.16 -5.70 -5.58
N LEU A 16 2.64 -6.91 -5.36
CA LEU A 16 3.38 -7.96 -4.66
C LEU A 16 4.62 -8.40 -5.45
N SER A 17 4.52 -8.50 -6.77
CA SER A 17 5.66 -8.76 -7.67
C SER A 17 6.69 -7.64 -7.61
N PHE A 18 6.26 -6.38 -7.53
CA PHE A 18 7.18 -5.26 -7.35
C PHE A 18 7.96 -5.35 -6.04
N PHE A 19 7.29 -5.71 -4.93
CA PHE A 19 7.99 -5.94 -3.65
C PHE A 19 8.96 -7.12 -3.72
N TYR A 20 8.61 -8.18 -4.44
CA TYR A 20 9.52 -9.30 -4.68
C TYR A 20 10.79 -8.86 -5.44
N LEU A 21 10.63 -8.06 -6.50
CA LEU A 21 11.76 -7.51 -7.27
C LEU A 21 12.65 -6.56 -6.46
N MET A 22 12.10 -5.95 -5.41
CA MET A 22 12.84 -5.10 -4.48
C MET A 22 13.56 -5.88 -3.36
N ASP A 23 13.63 -7.22 -3.45
CA ASP A 23 14.21 -8.09 -2.43
C ASP A 23 13.62 -7.85 -1.03
N PHE A 24 12.30 -7.64 -0.97
CA PHE A 24 11.59 -7.68 0.31
C PHE A 24 11.54 -9.13 0.84
N PRO A 25 11.75 -9.33 2.15
CA PRO A 25 11.55 -10.63 2.76
C PRO A 25 10.19 -11.25 2.43
N LEU A 26 10.21 -12.53 2.06
CA LEU A 26 9.05 -13.31 1.61
C LEU A 26 7.88 -13.27 2.62
N ILE A 27 8.21 -13.22 3.92
CA ILE A 27 7.23 -13.09 5.01
C ILE A 27 6.39 -11.80 4.87
N TYR A 28 6.96 -10.67 4.43
CA TYR A 28 6.24 -9.41 4.25
C TYR A 28 5.31 -9.47 3.05
N ILE A 29 5.78 -10.09 1.97
CA ILE A 29 5.00 -10.27 0.75
C ILE A 29 3.77 -11.14 1.06
N GLN A 30 3.95 -12.20 1.86
CA GLN A 30 2.84 -13.05 2.32
C GLN A 30 1.85 -12.29 3.20
N ILE A 31 2.32 -11.55 4.21
CA ILE A 31 1.46 -10.74 5.09
C ILE A 31 0.67 -9.69 4.27
N MET A 32 1.34 -9.00 3.34
CA MET A 32 0.70 -8.04 2.44
C MET A 32 -0.30 -8.71 1.50
N GLY A 33 0.02 -9.90 0.99
CA GLY A 33 -0.90 -10.68 0.17
C GLY A 33 -2.19 -11.04 0.90
N ILE A 34 -2.06 -11.53 2.14
CA ILE A 34 -3.22 -11.84 3.01
C ILE A 34 -4.03 -10.56 3.27
N LEU A 35 -3.37 -9.43 3.50
CA LEU A 35 -4.03 -8.15 3.71
C LEU A 35 -4.82 -7.69 2.48
N PHE A 36 -4.24 -7.78 1.28
CA PHE A 36 -4.94 -7.42 0.04
C PHE A 36 -6.15 -8.32 -0.22
N ILE A 37 -5.99 -9.64 -0.05
CA ILE A 37 -7.09 -10.60 -0.20
C ILE A 37 -8.21 -10.28 0.80
N SER A 38 -7.85 -10.07 2.07
CA SER A 38 -8.80 -9.70 3.12
C SER A 38 -9.55 -8.42 2.76
N MET A 39 -8.86 -7.38 2.30
CA MET A 39 -9.52 -6.13 1.88
C MET A 39 -10.47 -6.33 0.70
N ILE A 40 -10.10 -7.15 -0.29
CA ILE A 40 -10.95 -7.43 -1.45
C ILE A 40 -12.25 -8.12 -1.01
N ILE A 41 -12.14 -9.12 -0.11
CA ILE A 41 -13.29 -9.88 0.42
C ILE A 41 -14.16 -8.99 1.30
N PHE A 42 -13.55 -8.32 2.29
CA PHE A 42 -14.30 -7.55 3.29
C PHE A 42 -14.87 -6.25 2.75
N ARG A 43 -14.38 -5.72 1.62
CA ARG A 43 -14.85 -4.43 1.07
C ARG A 43 -16.37 -4.34 0.98
N SER A 44 -17.05 -5.33 0.38
CA SER A 44 -18.51 -5.24 0.20
C SER A 44 -19.23 -5.26 1.55
N SER A 45 -18.78 -6.09 2.48
CA SER A 45 -19.35 -6.16 3.83
C SER A 45 -19.11 -4.87 4.60
N VAL A 46 -17.90 -4.32 4.56
CA VAL A 46 -17.53 -3.08 5.24
C VAL A 46 -18.31 -1.90 4.68
N TYR A 47 -18.46 -1.82 3.35
CA TYR A 47 -19.24 -0.76 2.70
C TYR A 47 -20.70 -0.77 3.16
N LYS A 48 -21.35 -1.94 3.13
CA LYS A 48 -22.73 -2.09 3.62
C LYS A 48 -22.85 -1.76 5.11
N LYS A 49 -21.87 -2.15 5.92
CA LYS A 49 -21.89 -1.91 7.37
C LYS A 49 -21.75 -0.42 7.70
N ILE A 50 -20.89 0.29 6.96
CA ILE A 50 -20.71 1.74 7.07
C ILE A 50 -21.98 2.46 6.59
N GLU A 51 -22.57 2.04 5.47
CA GLU A 51 -23.81 2.61 4.94
C GLU A 51 -24.97 2.45 5.93
N ASN A 52 -25.17 1.25 6.49
CA ASN A 52 -26.18 1.02 7.52
C ASN A 52 -25.93 1.88 8.78
N LEU A 53 -24.68 1.97 9.24
CA LEU A 53 -24.33 2.82 10.38
C LEU A 53 -24.61 4.30 10.12
N PHE A 54 -24.41 4.77 8.89
CA PHE A 54 -24.75 6.12 8.50
C PHE A 54 -26.24 6.38 8.52
N ASP A 55 -27.01 5.46 7.94
CA ASP A 55 -28.46 5.62 7.88
C ASP A 55 -29.11 5.49 9.28
N GLU A 56 -28.53 4.70 10.20
CA GLU A 56 -28.98 4.59 11.60
C GLU A 56 -28.53 5.75 12.50
N LYS A 57 -27.25 6.14 12.46
CA LYS A 57 -26.67 7.07 13.44
C LYS A 57 -26.61 8.51 12.98
N LEU A 58 -26.66 8.77 11.67
CA LEU A 58 -26.42 10.10 11.10
C LEU A 58 -27.56 10.45 10.13
N PRO A 59 -28.79 10.62 10.63
CA PRO A 59 -29.98 10.87 9.79
C PRO A 59 -29.86 12.14 8.93
N PHE A 60 -29.02 13.11 9.32
CA PHE A 60 -28.73 14.31 8.54
C PHE A 60 -27.99 14.04 7.22
N ILE A 61 -27.37 12.85 7.08
CA ILE A 61 -26.68 12.43 5.85
C ILE A 61 -27.67 11.76 4.88
N GLN A 62 -28.86 11.34 5.32
CA GLN A 62 -29.86 10.70 4.44
C GLN A 62 -30.32 11.64 3.31
N ASN A 63 -30.42 12.93 3.57
CA ASN A 63 -30.84 13.94 2.59
C ASN A 63 -29.69 14.42 1.67
N TRP A 64 -28.49 13.86 1.81
CA TRP A 64 -27.37 14.26 0.95
C TRP A 64 -27.49 13.63 -0.44
N SER A 65 -27.03 14.35 -1.45
CA SER A 65 -26.95 13.79 -2.80
C SER A 65 -26.04 12.55 -2.82
N LEU A 66 -26.36 11.60 -3.70
CA LEU A 66 -25.61 10.34 -3.87
C LEU A 66 -24.10 10.57 -4.01
N TRP A 67 -23.70 11.64 -4.68
CA TRP A 67 -22.29 12.02 -4.85
C TRP A 67 -21.60 12.38 -3.53
N LYS A 68 -22.27 13.15 -2.66
CA LYS A 68 -21.72 13.54 -1.36
C LYS A 68 -21.59 12.33 -0.42
N LYS A 69 -22.61 11.45 -0.37
CA LYS A 69 -22.54 10.18 0.38
C LYS A 69 -21.35 9.32 -0.09
N LYS A 70 -21.15 9.23 -1.42
CA LYS A 70 -20.06 8.44 -2.01
C LYS A 70 -18.69 8.99 -1.66
N ILE A 71 -18.50 10.32 -1.71
CA ILE A 71 -17.25 10.98 -1.30
C ILE A 71 -16.96 10.72 0.19
N LEU A 72 -17.97 10.87 1.06
CA LEU A 72 -17.82 10.62 2.49
C LEU A 72 -17.43 9.17 2.78
N MET A 73 -18.03 8.20 2.08
CA MET A 73 -17.64 6.79 2.18
C MET A 73 -16.21 6.55 1.72
N ILE A 74 -15.75 7.20 0.65
CA ILE A 74 -14.36 7.10 0.20
C ILE A 74 -13.41 7.64 1.29
N ILE A 75 -13.73 8.79 1.88
CA ILE A 75 -12.93 9.39 2.97
C ILE A 75 -12.83 8.43 4.15
N ILE A 76 -13.95 7.87 4.62
CA ILE A 76 -13.94 6.90 5.72
C ILE A 76 -13.16 5.65 5.36
N PHE A 77 -13.30 5.16 4.13
CA PHE A 77 -12.55 4.00 3.68
C PHE A 77 -11.04 4.27 3.71
N ILE A 78 -10.59 5.47 3.30
CA ILE A 78 -9.19 5.89 3.38
C ILE A 78 -8.71 5.96 4.84
N ILE A 79 -9.54 6.50 5.74
CA ILE A 79 -9.21 6.59 7.18
C ILE A 79 -9.06 5.19 7.78
N ILE A 80 -10.04 4.30 7.56
CA ILE A 80 -10.00 2.91 8.03
C ILE A 80 -8.78 2.19 7.44
N TYR A 81 -8.53 2.36 6.15
CA TYR A 81 -7.38 1.79 5.47
C TYR A 81 -6.06 2.24 6.11
N THR A 82 -5.94 3.53 6.43
CA THR A 82 -4.75 4.10 7.06
C THR A 82 -4.56 3.52 8.46
N ILE A 83 -5.63 3.42 9.24
CA ILE A 83 -5.59 2.80 10.58
C ILE A 83 -5.15 1.33 10.49
N ILE A 84 -5.75 0.54 9.58
CA ILE A 84 -5.38 -0.87 9.38
C ILE A 84 -3.90 -0.97 8.99
N LYS A 85 -3.44 -0.14 8.04
CA LYS A 85 -2.03 -0.08 7.63
C LYS A 85 -1.12 0.22 8.82
N GLN A 86 -1.49 1.18 9.66
CA GLN A 86 -0.72 1.58 10.83
C GLN A 86 -0.63 0.45 11.85
N ILE A 87 -1.74 -0.26 12.09
CA ILE A 87 -1.79 -1.43 12.97
C ILE A 87 -0.86 -2.52 12.45
N VAL A 88 -0.90 -2.81 11.15
CA VAL A 88 -0.05 -3.83 10.53
C VAL A 88 1.43 -3.45 10.64
N PHE A 89 1.78 -2.19 10.35
CA PHE A 89 3.14 -1.70 10.51
C PHE A 89 3.60 -1.71 11.97
N PHE A 90 2.73 -1.39 12.90
CA PHE A 90 3.02 -1.46 14.33
C PHE A 90 3.28 -2.91 14.78
N PHE A 91 2.48 -3.88 14.33
CA PHE A 91 2.73 -5.29 14.61
C PHE A 91 4.03 -5.79 13.99
N LEU A 92 4.36 -5.35 12.77
CA LEU A 92 5.67 -5.64 12.17
C LEU A 92 6.80 -5.04 13.01
N LEU A 93 6.68 -3.78 13.43
CA LEU A 93 7.66 -3.11 14.29
C LEU A 93 7.91 -3.91 15.59
N LEU A 94 6.84 -4.40 16.24
CA LEU A 94 6.95 -5.23 17.44
C LEU A 94 7.68 -6.56 17.21
N MET A 95 7.65 -7.09 15.98
CA MET A 95 8.42 -8.28 15.59
C MET A 95 9.90 -7.96 15.27
N GLY A 96 10.35 -6.74 15.56
CA GLY A 96 11.70 -6.26 15.25
C GLY A 96 11.86 -5.78 13.81
N ILE A 97 10.74 -5.54 13.12
CA ILE A 97 10.72 -5.26 11.69
C ILE A 97 10.28 -3.82 11.47
N ASP A 98 11.24 -2.94 11.27
CA ASP A 98 10.96 -1.56 10.88
C ASP A 98 10.92 -1.45 9.34
N VAL A 99 9.71 -1.61 8.80
CA VAL A 99 9.46 -1.48 7.36
C VAL A 99 9.85 -0.10 6.83
N GLN A 100 9.78 0.97 7.65
CA GLN A 100 10.17 2.31 7.23
C GLN A 100 11.69 2.43 7.13
N GLN A 101 12.42 1.93 8.13
CA GLN A 101 13.89 1.91 8.08
C GLN A 101 14.40 1.06 6.91
N ILE A 102 13.82 -0.13 6.70
CA ILE A 102 14.20 -1.00 5.57
C ILE A 102 13.97 -0.29 4.23
N LEU A 103 12.87 0.45 4.08
CA LEU A 103 12.61 1.24 2.87
C LEU A 103 13.64 2.34 2.65
N VAL A 104 13.97 3.09 3.70
CA VAL A 104 14.96 4.18 3.64
C VAL A 104 16.36 3.63 3.34
N GLU A 105 16.76 2.54 3.99
CA GLU A 105 18.04 1.87 3.73
C GLU A 105 18.15 1.38 2.28
N ARG A 106 17.10 0.73 1.76
CA ARG A 106 17.08 0.22 0.37
C ARG A 106 17.14 1.36 -0.65
N ILE A 107 16.43 2.46 -0.42
CA ILE A 107 16.49 3.64 -1.29
C ILE A 107 17.89 4.25 -1.26
N ASN A 108 18.48 4.38 -0.08
CA ASN A 108 19.83 4.95 0.08
C ASN A 108 20.90 4.04 -0.56
N GLN A 109 20.84 2.72 -0.38
CA GLN A 109 21.73 1.76 -1.04
C GLN A 109 21.63 1.86 -2.55
N THR A 110 20.41 1.88 -3.10
CA THR A 110 20.19 1.99 -4.55
C THR A 110 20.79 3.29 -5.10
N SER A 111 20.66 4.40 -4.38
CA SER A 111 21.25 5.68 -4.78
C SER A 111 22.79 5.68 -4.73
N SER A 112 23.38 4.99 -3.74
CA SER A 112 24.82 4.81 -3.60
C SER A 112 25.38 3.92 -4.72
N ASP A 113 24.70 2.82 -5.03
CA ASP A 113 25.12 1.88 -6.08
C ASP A 113 25.04 2.53 -7.47
N LEU A 114 24.01 3.34 -7.72
CA LEU A 114 23.89 4.16 -8.94
C LEU A 114 25.00 5.21 -9.05
N ALA A 115 25.31 5.91 -7.95
CA ALA A 115 26.42 6.86 -7.92
C ALA A 115 27.77 6.16 -8.14
N HIS A 116 27.95 4.97 -7.59
CA HIS A 116 29.18 4.21 -7.76
C HIS A 116 29.33 3.66 -9.18
N ALA A 117 28.23 3.18 -9.78
CA ALA A 117 28.18 2.77 -11.18
C ALA A 117 28.48 3.93 -12.13
N ASP A 118 27.95 5.13 -11.86
CA ASP A 118 28.21 6.33 -12.65
C ASP A 118 29.68 6.77 -12.55
N MET A 119 30.28 6.71 -11.35
CA MET A 119 31.72 6.97 -11.17
C MET A 119 32.59 5.96 -11.94
N ILE A 120 32.29 4.66 -11.88
CA ILE A 120 33.01 3.63 -12.65
C ILE A 120 32.88 3.89 -14.16
N TRP A 121 31.71 4.34 -14.62
CA TRP A 121 31.46 4.61 -16.04
C TRP A 121 32.20 5.88 -16.52
N LEU A 122 32.29 6.90 -15.68
CA LEU A 122 33.06 8.13 -15.92
C LEU A 122 34.58 7.88 -15.87
N GLU A 123 35.05 7.00 -14.98
CA GLU A 123 36.44 6.54 -14.91
C GLU A 123 36.82 5.70 -16.14
N ALA A 124 35.94 4.78 -16.57
CA ALA A 124 36.12 4.00 -17.79
C ALA A 124 36.14 4.87 -19.07
N LYS A 125 35.53 6.06 -19.03
CA LYS A 125 35.59 7.06 -20.10
C LYS A 125 36.81 8.00 -20.01
N GLY A 126 37.64 7.86 -18.98
CA GLY A 126 38.79 8.72 -18.74
C GLY A 126 38.42 10.16 -18.38
N ILE A 127 37.19 10.40 -17.92
CA ILE A 127 36.70 11.74 -17.52
C ILE A 127 37.05 12.03 -16.06
N LEU A 128 37.13 10.98 -15.23
CA LEU A 128 37.58 11.03 -13.85
C LEU A 128 39.03 10.51 -13.74
N LEU A 129 40.00 11.30 -14.15
CA LEU A 129 41.36 11.24 -13.62
C LEU A 129 41.78 12.68 -13.29
N PRO A 130 42.67 12.92 -12.30
CA PRO A 130 43.36 14.19 -12.21
C PRO A 130 44.13 14.52 -13.50
#